data_AF-A0A957WZQ2-F1
#
_entry.id   AF-A0A957WZQ2-F1
#
_cell.length_a   1.000
_cell.length_b   1.000
_cell.length_c   1.000
_cell.angle_alpha   90.00
_cell.angle_beta   90.00
_cell.angle_gamma   90.00
#
_symmetry.space_group_name_H-M   'P 1'
#
loop_
_entity.id
_entity.type
_entity.pdbx_description
1 polymer ?
#
loop_
_entity_poly.entity_id
_entity_poly.type
_entity_poly.pdbx_seq_one_letter_code
_entity_poly.pdbx_strand_id
1 'polypeptide(L)' 'RAVSDKFIHAPWKMSAAEQQRVQCRIGKEYPKPLIDHKWARERTLEAYKAIKG' A
#
# COMPACT_ATOMS: atom_id res chain seq x y z
N ARG A 1 -18.39 0.34 -9.47
CA ARG A 1 -17.09 0.07 -8.82
C ARG A 1 -17.29 0.22 -7.31
N ALA A 2 -16.93 -0.78 -6.48
CA ALA A 2 -17.34 -0.80 -5.06
C ALA A 2 -16.41 -0.02 -4.11
N VAL A 3 -15.11 0.06 -4.44
CA VAL A 3 -14.13 0.89 -3.73
C VAL A 3 -14.25 2.34 -4.21
N SER A 4 -14.29 3.30 -3.28
CA SER A 4 -14.40 4.73 -3.61
C SER A 4 -13.11 5.29 -4.18
N ASP A 5 -13.20 6.41 -4.91
CA ASP A 5 -12.03 7.07 -5.53
C ASP A 5 -10.98 7.51 -4.50
N LYS A 6 -11.40 7.77 -3.26
CA LYS A 6 -10.48 8.06 -2.14
C LYS A 6 -9.53 6.91 -1.83
N PHE A 7 -9.99 5.66 -2.02
CA PHE A 7 -9.25 4.47 -1.60
C PHE A 7 -8.81 3.58 -2.76
N ILE A 8 -9.23 3.85 -4.00
CA ILE A 8 -8.90 3.00 -5.15
C ILE A 8 -7.39 2.86 -5.38
N HIS A 9 -6.60 3.88 -5.07
CA HIS A 9 -5.14 3.85 -5.18
C HIS A 9 -4.42 3.25 -3.98
N ALA A 10 -5.10 3.14 -2.83
CA ALA A 10 -4.53 2.63 -1.60
C ALA A 10 -5.60 1.90 -0.76
N PRO A 11 -6.16 0.79 -1.25
CA PRO A 11 -7.28 0.11 -0.60
C PRO A 11 -6.90 -0.48 0.77
N TRP A 12 -5.60 -0.73 1.02
CA TRP A 12 -5.07 -1.13 2.33
C TRP A 12 -5.21 -0.08 3.43
N LYS A 13 -5.55 1.17 3.08
CA LYS A 13 -5.85 2.23 4.06
C LYS A 13 -7.30 2.23 4.55
N MET A 14 -8.18 1.42 3.96
CA MET A 14 -9.55 1.28 4.41
C MET A 14 -9.61 0.55 5.77
N SER A 15 -10.56 0.92 6.63
CA SER A 15 -10.86 0.16 7.84
C SER A 15 -11.39 -1.25 7.50
N ALA A 16 -11.30 -2.18 8.45
CA ALA A 16 -11.81 -3.54 8.24
C ALA A 16 -13.31 -3.56 7.90
N ALA A 17 -14.10 -2.68 8.52
CA ALA A 17 -15.53 -2.53 8.26
C ALA A 17 -15.80 -2.05 6.81
N GLU A 18 -15.05 -1.06 6.33
CA GLU A 18 -15.15 -0.58 4.95
C GLU A 18 -14.76 -1.67 3.95
N GLN A 19 -13.65 -2.37 4.19
CA GLN A 19 -13.19 -3.50 3.35
C GLN A 19 -14.24 -4.60 3.23
N GLN A 20 -14.91 -4.95 4.34
CA GLN A 20 -15.98 -5.93 4.35
C GLN A 20 -17.21 -5.44 3.58
N ARG A 21 -17.61 -4.18 3.78
CA ARG A 21 -18.76 -3.57 3.10
C ARG A 21 -18.60 -3.55 1.58
N VAL A 22 -17.39 -3.29 1.08
CA VAL A 22 -17.09 -3.22 -0.37
C VAL A 22 -16.52 -4.51 -0.94
N GLN A 23 -16.49 -5.60 -0.14
CA GLN A 23 -15.98 -6.92 -0.52
C GLN A 23 -14.55 -6.91 -1.09
N CYS A 24 -13.70 -6.04 -0.57
CA CYS A 24 -12.29 -5.92 -0.94
C CYS A 24 -11.43 -6.05 0.32
N ARG A 25 -11.29 -7.26 0.87
CA ARG A 25 -10.45 -7.48 2.05
C ARG A 25 -9.02 -7.71 1.67
N ILE A 26 -8.17 -7.00 2.38
CA ILE A 26 -6.75 -6.93 2.12
C ILE A 26 -6.06 -8.16 2.74
N GLY A 27 -5.39 -8.94 1.90
CA GLY A 27 -4.86 -10.27 2.20
C GLY A 27 -5.77 -11.43 1.78
N LYS A 28 -6.97 -11.16 1.24
CA LYS A 28 -7.89 -12.20 0.74
C LYS A 28 -8.33 -11.93 -0.69
N GLU A 29 -9.22 -10.96 -0.89
CA GLU A 29 -9.68 -10.58 -2.24
C GLU A 29 -8.67 -9.69 -2.96
N TYR A 30 -7.90 -8.90 -2.22
CA TYR A 30 -6.83 -8.06 -2.76
C TYR A 30 -5.58 -8.19 -1.90
N PRO A 31 -4.36 -8.26 -2.46
CA PRO A 31 -3.16 -8.47 -1.66
C PRO A 31 -2.81 -7.28 -0.76
N LYS A 32 -2.08 -7.54 0.32
CA LYS A 32 -1.39 -6.51 1.11
C LYS A 32 -0.25 -5.90 0.28
N PRO A 33 0.13 -4.63 0.51
CA PRO A 33 1.39 -4.11 -0.01
C PRO A 33 2.54 -5.05 0.36
N LEU A 34 3.32 -5.44 -0.65
CA LEU A 34 4.46 -6.35 -0.47
C LEU A 34 5.57 -5.72 0.38
N ILE A 35 5.71 -4.40 0.29
CA ILE A 35 6.75 -3.63 0.96
C ILE A 35 6.18 -2.29 1.42
N ASP A 36 6.69 -1.78 2.55
CA ASP A 36 6.41 -0.41 2.95
C ASP A 36 7.17 0.56 2.04
N HIS A 37 6.43 1.41 1.32
CA HIS A 37 7.02 2.34 0.36
C HIS A 37 7.92 3.40 1.00
N LYS A 38 7.66 3.80 2.26
CA LYS A 38 8.48 4.80 2.94
C LYS A 38 9.84 4.20 3.26
N TRP A 39 9.86 3.03 3.88
CA TRP A 39 11.08 2.29 4.17
C TRP A 39 11.86 1.95 2.89
N ALA A 40 11.18 1.46 1.85
CA ALA A 40 11.82 1.15 0.57
C ALA A 40 12.53 2.37 -0.02
N ARG A 41 11.87 3.54 0.02
CA ARG A 41 12.44 4.80 -0.45
C ARG A 41 13.67 5.21 0.34
N GLU A 42 13.62 5.15 1.67
CA GLU A 42 14.76 5.49 2.54
C GLU A 42 15.96 4.61 2.22
N ARG A 43 15.77 3.29 2.18
CA ARG A 43 16.80 2.31 1.80
C ARG A 43 17.39 2.59 0.42
N THR A 44 16.57 2.90 -0.58
CA THR A 44 17.04 3.21 -1.94
C THR A 44 17.91 4.48 -1.96
N LEU A 45 17.51 5.52 -1.23
CA LEU A 45 18.26 6.78 -1.18
C LEU A 45 19.61 6.61 -0.47
N GLU A 46 19.67 5.81 0.59
CA GLU A 46 20.92 5.48 1.27
C GLU A 46 21.89 4.73 0.34
N ALA A 47 21.41 3.70 -0.35
CA ALA A 47 22.22 2.95 -1.31
C ALA A 47 22.75 3.85 -2.44
N TYR A 48 21.93 4.78 -2.93
CA TYR A 48 22.34 5.71 -3.98
C TYR A 48 23.40 6.71 -3.51
N LYS A 49 23.28 7.23 -2.29
CA LYS A 49 24.29 8.11 -1.68
C LYS A 49 25.63 7.40 -1.56
N ALA A 50 25.63 6.12 -1.18
CA ALA A 50 26.85 5.32 -1.02
C ALA A 50 27.62 5.06 -2.33
N ILE A 51 26.94 5.13 -3.49
CA ILE A 51 27.57 4.96 -4.82
C ILE A 51 28.04 6.30 -5.40
N LYS A 52 27.37 7.40 -5.03
CA LYS A 52 27.67 8.74 -5.55
C LYS A 52 28.76 9.50 -4.79
N GLY A 53 29.04 9.12 -3.55
CA GLY A 53 30.16 9.65 -2.76
C GLY A 53 31.42 8.84 -3.00
#